data_AF-A0A3A5IFV3-F1
#
_entry.id   AF-A0A3A5IFV3-F1
#
_cell.length_a   1.000
_cell.length_b   1.000
_cell.length_c   1.000
_cell.angle_alpha   90.00
_cell.angle_beta   90.00
_cell.angle_gamma   90.00
#
_symmetry.space_group_name_H-M   'P 1'
#
loop_
_entity.id
_entity.type
_entity.pdbx_description
1 polymer ?
#
loop_
_entity_poly.entity_id
_entity_poly.type
_entity_poly.pdbx_seq_one_letter_code
_entity_poly.pdbx_strand_id
1 'polypeptide(L)'
;MIIKGIDTVEFGVEVPDYFNSLKSTLDILASLKSKAQEETKECETQLNGLSLKVHRNGIPFYAYKLSCNDFLMYFMDKEVKNTSPIKVRFLATYLWSVGFTKAVNDFLNWLTGLGIRITTTKLSRIDICVDSDETPFNKEDMEHVVTKARGKAKHFVNDEYYNGSEFSGFTMGRGDPLLARIYNKTLEVRSSQKFWFFDLWKEKFWKESKPVWRVEFQIRRKCLKEFGINSIDDFILRENNIWSYLTGEWLTLKTPRPDKNKTRWPLDSRWLVVQNADLNQRFSPAIRKKVKVGNTEQLLDQIAGLLISVGTLNNHESLEITAEIARLWTESKLYNRNTTFNEEKKKRSKRFLSNHSS
;
A
#
# COMPACT_ATOMS: atom_id res chain seq x y z
N MET A 1 -1.18 21.37 -0.87
CA MET A 1 -0.48 20.07 -0.83
C MET A 1 -1.05 19.20 -1.92
N ILE A 2 -0.21 18.64 -2.79
CA ILE A 2 -0.63 17.76 -3.89
C ILE A 2 0.35 16.58 -3.95
N ILE A 3 -0.17 15.35 -3.90
CA ILE A 3 0.65 14.13 -3.95
C ILE A 3 0.01 13.13 -4.90
N LYS A 4 0.71 12.78 -5.99
CA LYS A 4 0.34 11.67 -6.86
C LYS A 4 0.88 10.36 -6.30
N GLY A 5 0.09 9.28 -6.40
CA GLY A 5 0.49 7.96 -5.93
C GLY A 5 -0.28 6.83 -6.61
N ILE A 6 0.10 5.59 -6.29
CA ILE A 6 -0.58 4.37 -6.74
C ILE A 6 -1.04 3.62 -5.50
N ASP A 7 -2.33 3.29 -5.42
CA ASP A 7 -2.93 2.71 -4.20
C ASP A 7 -3.02 1.18 -4.26
N THR A 8 -3.07 0.60 -5.46
CA THR A 8 -3.09 -0.85 -5.66
C THR A 8 -2.52 -1.18 -7.03
N VAL A 9 -1.76 -2.28 -7.09
CA VAL A 9 -1.28 -2.88 -8.34
C VAL A 9 -1.54 -4.37 -8.27
N GLU A 10 -2.17 -4.94 -9.29
CA GLU A 10 -2.26 -6.39 -9.48
C GLU A 10 -1.63 -6.79 -10.81
N PHE A 11 -0.73 -7.77 -10.80
CA PHE A 11 -0.07 -8.25 -12.01
C PHE A 11 0.23 -9.74 -11.92
N GLY A 12 0.32 -10.37 -13.09
CA GLY A 12 0.85 -11.72 -13.24
C GLY A 12 2.35 -11.69 -13.53
N VAL A 13 3.07 -12.73 -13.14
CA VAL A 13 4.49 -12.94 -13.49
C VAL A 13 4.58 -14.21 -14.32
N GLU A 14 5.21 -14.11 -15.48
CA GLU A 14 5.47 -15.25 -16.36
C GLU A 14 6.85 -15.84 -16.06
N VAL A 15 6.88 -17.15 -15.86
CA VAL A 15 8.07 -17.91 -15.48
C VAL A 15 8.16 -19.12 -16.41
N PRO A 16 9.19 -19.22 -17.26
CA PRO A 16 9.43 -20.40 -18.08
C PRO A 16 9.68 -21.63 -17.20
N ASP A 17 9.19 -22.78 -17.64
CA ASP A 17 9.36 -24.06 -16.95
C ASP A 17 9.01 -23.96 -15.44
N TYR A 18 7.89 -23.29 -15.16
CA TYR A 18 7.47 -22.88 -13.82
C TYR A 18 7.51 -24.02 -12.79
N PHE A 19 6.92 -25.18 -13.10
CA PHE A 19 6.80 -26.29 -12.16
C PHE A 19 8.17 -26.90 -11.82
N ASN A 20 9.09 -26.97 -12.77
CA ASN A 20 10.44 -27.45 -12.50
C ASN A 20 11.27 -26.39 -11.77
N SER A 21 11.23 -25.14 -12.23
CA SER A 21 12.02 -24.03 -11.66
C SER A 21 11.64 -23.71 -10.22
N LEU A 22 10.36 -23.90 -9.85
CA LEU A 22 9.85 -23.65 -8.50
C LEU A 22 9.51 -24.92 -7.72
N LYS A 23 9.92 -26.11 -8.17
CA LYS A 23 9.53 -27.38 -7.55
C LYS A 23 9.74 -27.37 -6.03
N SER A 24 10.95 -27.03 -5.58
CA SER A 24 11.28 -26.95 -4.15
C SER A 24 10.42 -25.95 -3.39
N THR A 25 10.12 -24.80 -4.00
CA THR A 25 9.26 -23.79 -3.40
C THR A 25 7.83 -24.29 -3.31
N LEU A 26 7.28 -24.90 -4.36
CA LEU A 26 5.92 -25.43 -4.39
C LEU A 26 5.73 -26.58 -3.38
N ASP A 27 6.73 -27.45 -3.23
CA ASP A 27 6.71 -28.54 -2.23
C ASP A 27 6.64 -27.96 -0.80
N ILE A 28 7.43 -26.92 -0.51
CA ILE A 28 7.39 -26.19 0.77
C ILE A 28 6.00 -25.57 0.98
N LEU A 29 5.44 -24.91 -0.03
CA LEU A 29 4.13 -24.27 0.07
C LEU A 29 3.00 -25.27 0.24
N ALA A 30 3.09 -26.45 -0.38
CA ALA A 30 2.15 -27.53 -0.19
C ALA A 30 2.16 -28.03 1.25
N SER A 31 3.34 -28.30 1.81
CA SER A 31 3.48 -28.74 3.20
C SER A 31 2.95 -27.69 4.20
N LEU A 32 3.34 -26.42 4.01
CA LEU A 32 2.91 -25.33 4.89
C LEU A 32 1.41 -25.05 4.80
N LYS A 33 0.81 -25.19 3.61
CA LYS A 33 -0.64 -25.07 3.45
C LYS A 33 -1.38 -26.17 4.19
N SER A 34 -0.94 -27.43 4.08
CA SER A 34 -1.55 -28.55 4.81
C SER A 34 -1.47 -28.32 6.32
N LYS A 35 -0.30 -27.92 6.83
CA LYS A 35 -0.13 -27.55 8.24
C LYS A 35 -1.07 -26.42 8.66
N ALA A 36 -1.19 -25.37 7.84
CA ALA A 36 -2.08 -24.24 8.12
C ALA A 36 -3.57 -24.64 8.14
N GLN A 37 -3.95 -25.67 7.38
CA GLN A 37 -5.30 -26.22 7.37
C GLN A 37 -5.57 -27.05 8.64
N GLU A 38 -4.63 -27.89 9.03
CA GLU A 38 -4.71 -28.72 10.24
C GLU A 38 -4.77 -27.87 11.51
N GLU A 39 -3.90 -26.86 11.63
CA GLU A 39 -3.84 -25.96 12.80
C GLU A 39 -4.92 -24.85 12.75
N THR A 40 -5.68 -24.77 11.67
CA THR A 40 -6.68 -23.71 11.40
C THR A 40 -6.14 -22.27 11.48
N LYS A 41 -4.81 -22.10 11.35
CA LYS A 41 -4.08 -20.84 11.46
C LYS A 41 -3.07 -20.71 10.31
N GLU A 42 -2.78 -19.49 9.90
CA GLU A 42 -1.71 -19.21 8.93
C GLU A 42 -0.35 -19.65 9.49
N CYS A 43 0.50 -20.25 8.64
CA CYS A 43 1.87 -20.61 8.99
C CYS A 43 2.86 -19.53 8.53
N GLU A 44 3.92 -19.30 9.28
CA GLU A 44 5.00 -18.41 8.86
C GLU A 44 6.14 -19.19 8.18
N THR A 45 6.79 -18.56 7.21
CA THR A 45 7.95 -19.11 6.51
C THR A 45 8.89 -18.00 6.06
N GLN A 46 10.16 -18.34 5.84
CA GLN A 46 11.16 -17.45 5.26
C GLN A 46 11.43 -17.90 3.82
N LEU A 47 11.07 -17.06 2.85
CA LEU A 47 11.41 -17.29 1.45
C LEU A 47 12.34 -16.19 0.95
N ASN A 48 13.54 -16.57 0.54
CA ASN A 48 14.60 -15.65 0.13
C ASN A 48 14.78 -14.46 1.11
N GLY A 49 14.85 -14.77 2.41
CA GLY A 49 15.07 -13.81 3.49
C GLY A 49 13.86 -12.92 3.85
N LEU A 50 12.68 -13.17 3.27
CA LEU A 50 11.46 -12.45 3.59
C LEU A 50 10.50 -13.34 4.40
N SER A 51 10.01 -12.81 5.53
CA SER A 51 8.97 -13.46 6.32
C SER A 51 7.62 -13.34 5.61
N LEU A 52 6.98 -14.48 5.37
CA LEU A 52 5.71 -14.59 4.67
C LEU A 52 4.75 -15.49 5.47
N LYS A 53 3.48 -15.12 5.46
CA LYS A 53 2.39 -15.96 5.97
C LYS A 53 1.81 -16.79 4.84
N VAL A 54 1.79 -18.11 5.01
CA VAL A 54 1.12 -19.07 4.13
C VAL A 54 -0.29 -19.29 4.63
N HIS A 55 -1.27 -19.05 3.76
CA HIS A 55 -2.69 -19.13 4.08
C HIS A 55 -3.21 -20.55 3.91
N ARG A 56 -4.17 -20.94 4.75
CA ARG A 56 -4.90 -22.21 4.66
C ARG A 56 -5.60 -22.44 3.32
N ASN A 57 -6.03 -21.36 2.67
CA ASN A 57 -6.82 -21.40 1.45
C ASN A 57 -6.16 -20.55 0.36
N GLY A 58 -6.18 -21.10 -0.85
CA GLY A 58 -5.87 -20.36 -2.06
C GLY A 58 -7.04 -19.49 -2.52
N ILE A 59 -6.96 -19.06 -3.76
CA ILE A 59 -8.04 -18.39 -4.50
C ILE A 59 -8.30 -19.18 -5.79
N PRO A 60 -9.35 -18.89 -6.58
CA PRO A 60 -9.52 -19.54 -7.87
C PRO A 60 -8.24 -19.48 -8.73
N PHE A 61 -7.85 -20.63 -9.28
CA PHE A 61 -6.63 -20.87 -10.07
C PHE A 61 -5.29 -20.86 -9.32
N TYR A 62 -5.25 -20.44 -8.06
CA TYR A 62 -4.02 -20.36 -7.29
C TYR A 62 -4.18 -21.08 -5.95
N ALA A 63 -3.57 -22.26 -5.84
CA ALA A 63 -3.70 -23.08 -4.65
C ALA A 63 -2.96 -22.53 -3.43
N TYR A 64 -1.86 -21.81 -3.63
CA TYR A 64 -1.03 -21.28 -2.55
C TYR A 64 -1.15 -19.77 -2.51
N LYS A 65 -1.54 -19.24 -1.36
CA LYS A 65 -1.63 -17.80 -1.09
C LYS A 65 -0.64 -17.45 0.01
N LEU A 66 0.19 -16.45 -0.27
CA LEU A 66 1.12 -15.89 0.70
C LEU A 66 0.83 -14.40 0.89
N SER A 67 1.16 -13.88 2.07
CA SER A 67 1.09 -12.45 2.35
C SER A 67 2.17 -11.98 3.31
N CYS A 68 2.56 -10.73 3.15
CA CYS A 68 3.23 -9.92 4.17
C CYS A 68 2.54 -8.56 4.29
N ASN A 69 3.16 -7.62 5.00
CA ASN A 69 2.66 -6.26 5.12
C ASN A 69 2.72 -5.46 3.81
N ASP A 70 3.49 -5.95 2.84
CA ASP A 70 3.78 -5.22 1.61
C ASP A 70 2.98 -5.73 0.41
N PHE A 71 2.79 -7.05 0.30
CA PHE A 71 2.12 -7.65 -0.84
C PHE A 71 1.43 -8.97 -0.49
N LEU A 72 0.52 -9.38 -1.39
CA LEU A 72 0.02 -10.74 -1.50
C LEU A 72 0.58 -11.36 -2.78
N MET A 73 0.92 -12.63 -2.71
CA MET A 73 1.31 -13.39 -3.89
C MET A 73 0.62 -14.75 -3.89
N TYR A 74 0.42 -15.27 -5.08
CA TYR A 74 -0.35 -16.48 -5.30
C TYR A 74 0.37 -17.35 -6.32
N PHE A 75 0.50 -18.63 -6.02
CA PHE A 75 1.12 -19.63 -6.88
C PHE A 75 0.08 -20.66 -7.29
N MET A 76 0.08 -21.03 -8.58
CA MET A 76 -0.73 -22.15 -9.07
C MET A 76 -0.03 -23.48 -8.78
N ASP A 77 -0.82 -24.52 -8.55
CA ASP A 77 -0.41 -25.92 -8.41
C ASP A 77 -0.66 -26.74 -9.67
N LYS A 78 -1.40 -26.18 -10.63
CA LYS A 78 -1.69 -26.78 -11.93
C LYS A 78 -1.79 -25.70 -13.00
N GLU A 79 -1.41 -26.05 -14.22
CA GLU A 79 -1.45 -25.12 -15.34
C GLU A 79 -2.88 -24.70 -15.64
N VAL A 80 -3.10 -23.39 -15.78
CA VAL A 80 -4.38 -22.82 -16.17
C VAL A 80 -4.17 -21.92 -17.38
N LYS A 81 -4.87 -22.25 -18.48
CA LYS A 81 -4.76 -21.50 -19.74
C LYS A 81 -5.01 -20.01 -19.53
N ASN A 82 -4.22 -19.17 -20.21
CA ASN A 82 -4.30 -17.70 -20.18
C ASN A 82 -4.11 -17.06 -18.78
N THR A 83 -3.56 -17.80 -17.83
CA THR A 83 -3.35 -17.34 -16.45
C THR A 83 -1.87 -17.39 -16.12
N SER A 84 -1.32 -16.30 -15.60
CA SER A 84 0.09 -16.28 -15.19
C SER A 84 0.31 -17.21 -14.00
N PRO A 85 1.44 -17.95 -13.96
CA PRO A 85 1.72 -18.91 -12.89
C PRO A 85 1.79 -18.29 -11.50
N ILE A 86 2.24 -17.04 -11.44
CA ILE A 86 2.28 -16.25 -10.21
C ILE A 86 1.39 -15.03 -10.39
N LYS A 87 0.49 -14.79 -9.44
CA LYS A 87 -0.25 -13.53 -9.30
C LYS A 87 0.31 -12.75 -8.12
N VAL A 88 0.38 -11.44 -8.26
CA VAL A 88 0.89 -10.52 -7.23
C VAL A 88 -0.08 -9.37 -7.05
N ARG A 89 -0.27 -8.94 -5.80
CA ARG A 89 -0.97 -7.71 -5.45
C ARG A 89 -0.13 -6.90 -4.46
N PHE A 90 0.25 -5.70 -4.85
CA PHE A 90 0.88 -4.75 -3.93
C PHE A 90 -0.17 -4.02 -3.11
N LEU A 91 0.14 -3.82 -1.82
CA LEU A 91 -0.68 -3.06 -0.89
C LEU A 91 -0.31 -1.58 -0.94
N ALA A 92 -1.28 -0.71 -0.64
CA ALA A 92 -1.07 0.74 -0.58
C ALA A 92 0.12 1.10 0.33
N THR A 93 0.22 0.47 1.51
CA THR A 93 1.32 0.66 2.46
C THR A 93 2.70 0.49 1.80
N TYR A 94 2.86 -0.53 0.96
CA TYR A 94 4.12 -0.74 0.24
C TYR A 94 4.36 0.33 -0.82
N LEU A 95 3.36 0.57 -1.66
CA LEU A 95 3.47 1.51 -2.77
C LEU A 95 3.77 2.94 -2.31
N TRP A 96 3.12 3.39 -1.24
CA TRP A 96 3.31 4.72 -0.68
C TRP A 96 4.58 4.85 0.16
N SER A 97 5.12 3.77 0.71
CA SER A 97 6.35 3.81 1.52
C SER A 97 7.62 3.82 0.69
N VAL A 98 7.69 3.09 -0.43
CA VAL A 98 8.90 2.99 -1.25
C VAL A 98 8.76 3.59 -2.65
N GLY A 99 7.53 3.88 -3.10
CA GLY A 99 7.24 4.30 -4.46
C GLY A 99 7.08 3.12 -5.44
N PHE A 100 6.23 3.29 -6.45
CA PHE A 100 5.82 2.20 -7.36
C PHE A 100 6.98 1.53 -8.10
N THR A 101 7.85 2.28 -8.79
CA THR A 101 8.97 1.70 -9.55
C THR A 101 9.93 0.93 -8.66
N LYS A 102 10.23 1.47 -7.46
CA LYS A 102 11.09 0.80 -6.50
C LYS A 102 10.42 -0.45 -5.91
N ALA A 103 9.14 -0.39 -5.60
CA ALA A 103 8.36 -1.55 -5.14
C ALA A 103 8.42 -2.70 -6.17
N VAL A 104 8.23 -2.38 -7.46
CA VAL A 104 8.34 -3.37 -8.54
C VAL A 104 9.74 -3.96 -8.60
N ASN A 105 10.77 -3.12 -8.64
CA ASN A 105 12.16 -3.58 -8.77
C ASN A 105 12.59 -4.43 -7.57
N ASP A 106 12.32 -3.98 -6.35
CA ASP A 106 12.68 -4.71 -5.13
C ASP A 106 11.97 -6.07 -5.08
N PHE A 107 10.67 -6.11 -5.43
CA PHE A 107 9.91 -7.35 -5.48
C PHE A 107 10.41 -8.32 -6.56
N LEU A 108 10.67 -7.85 -7.80
CA LEU A 108 11.14 -8.72 -8.87
C LEU A 108 12.56 -9.24 -8.59
N ASN A 109 13.43 -8.42 -7.98
CA ASN A 109 14.75 -8.85 -7.52
C ASN A 109 14.64 -9.90 -6.41
N TRP A 110 13.74 -9.71 -5.45
CA TRP A 110 13.47 -10.72 -4.43
C TRP A 110 12.93 -12.01 -5.05
N LEU A 111 12.00 -11.90 -6.00
CA LEU A 111 11.35 -13.05 -6.62
C LEU A 111 12.34 -13.88 -7.46
N THR A 112 13.21 -13.22 -8.23
CA THR A 112 14.30 -13.90 -8.99
C THR A 112 15.29 -14.63 -8.08
N GLY A 113 15.48 -14.16 -6.84
CA GLY A 113 16.29 -14.85 -5.84
C GLY A 113 15.73 -16.19 -5.37
N LEU A 114 14.50 -16.57 -5.77
CA LEU A 114 13.99 -17.94 -5.64
C LEU A 114 14.56 -18.91 -6.70
N GLY A 115 15.53 -18.48 -7.51
CA GLY A 115 16.12 -19.29 -8.57
C GLY A 115 15.30 -19.33 -9.85
N ILE A 116 14.40 -18.36 -10.05
CA ILE A 116 13.52 -18.31 -11.23
C ILE A 116 13.96 -17.23 -12.22
N ARG A 117 13.70 -17.52 -13.49
CA ARG A 117 13.78 -16.53 -14.56
C ARG A 117 12.40 -15.94 -14.82
N ILE A 118 12.29 -14.61 -14.74
CA ILE A 118 11.07 -13.88 -15.11
C ILE A 118 11.19 -13.47 -16.57
N THR A 119 10.18 -13.77 -17.40
CA THR A 119 10.16 -13.33 -18.81
C THR A 119 9.36 -12.06 -19.02
N THR A 120 8.21 -11.93 -18.36
CA THR A 120 7.37 -10.75 -18.47
C THR A 120 6.42 -10.61 -17.28
N THR A 121 5.87 -9.41 -17.13
CA THR A 121 4.77 -9.13 -16.22
C THR A 121 3.51 -8.83 -17.02
N LYS A 122 2.35 -9.22 -16.47
CA LYS A 122 1.03 -8.95 -17.07
C LYS A 122 0.21 -8.07 -16.13
N LEU A 123 0.14 -6.77 -16.40
CA LEU A 123 -0.60 -5.82 -15.58
C LEU A 123 -2.10 -6.06 -15.72
N SER A 124 -2.77 -6.34 -14.60
CA SER A 124 -4.20 -6.68 -14.56
C SER A 124 -5.06 -5.62 -13.87
N ARG A 125 -4.47 -4.86 -12.94
CA ARG A 125 -5.09 -3.70 -12.32
C ARG A 125 -4.05 -2.69 -11.86
N ILE A 126 -4.36 -1.41 -11.99
CA ILE A 126 -3.62 -0.33 -11.34
C ILE A 126 -4.58 0.78 -10.90
N ASP A 127 -4.38 1.28 -9.68
CA ASP A 127 -5.20 2.34 -9.09
C ASP A 127 -4.32 3.59 -8.92
N ILE A 128 -4.40 4.52 -9.87
CA ILE A 128 -3.63 5.78 -9.87
C ILE A 128 -4.45 6.84 -9.13
N CYS A 129 -3.82 7.65 -8.30
CA CYS A 129 -4.53 8.67 -7.54
C CYS A 129 -3.73 9.94 -7.27
N VAL A 130 -4.45 10.99 -6.87
CA VAL A 130 -3.89 12.21 -6.30
C VAL A 130 -4.60 12.53 -4.99
N ASP A 131 -3.82 12.85 -3.97
CA ASP A 131 -4.25 13.44 -2.70
C ASP A 131 -4.00 14.95 -2.73
N SER A 132 -5.02 15.74 -2.42
CA SER A 132 -4.88 17.19 -2.31
C SER A 132 -5.78 17.81 -1.24
N ASP A 133 -5.24 18.79 -0.51
CA ASP A 133 -5.99 19.67 0.40
C ASP A 133 -6.46 20.97 -0.29
N GLU A 134 -6.20 21.10 -1.59
CA GLU A 134 -6.60 22.22 -2.45
C GLU A 134 -7.85 21.88 -3.27
N THR A 135 -8.35 20.65 -3.17
CA THR A 135 -9.49 20.15 -3.94
C THR A 135 -10.64 19.69 -3.03
N PRO A 136 -11.23 20.54 -2.18
CA PRO A 136 -12.40 20.16 -1.40
C PRO A 136 -13.59 19.93 -2.33
N PHE A 137 -14.34 18.85 -2.09
CA PHE A 137 -15.58 18.55 -2.81
C PHE A 137 -16.80 18.57 -1.87
N ASN A 138 -17.96 18.87 -2.43
CA ASN A 138 -19.25 18.82 -1.74
C ASN A 138 -20.23 17.97 -2.56
N LYS A 139 -21.43 17.70 -2.03
CA LYS A 139 -22.42 16.83 -2.68
C LYS A 139 -22.98 17.40 -3.99
N GLU A 140 -22.96 18.73 -4.16
CA GLU A 140 -23.45 19.44 -5.36
C GLU A 140 -22.51 19.27 -6.55
N ASP A 141 -21.20 19.07 -6.31
CA ASP A 141 -20.20 18.91 -7.37
C ASP A 141 -20.51 17.76 -8.35
N MET A 142 -21.28 16.75 -7.94
CA MET A 142 -21.74 15.67 -8.83
C MET A 142 -22.49 16.22 -10.05
N GLU A 143 -23.25 17.30 -9.88
CA GLU A 143 -23.99 17.93 -10.97
C GLU A 143 -23.05 18.63 -11.97
N HIS A 144 -21.83 18.94 -11.55
CA HIS A 144 -20.83 19.63 -12.35
C HIS A 144 -19.83 18.66 -13.01
N VAL A 145 -19.97 17.37 -12.72
CA VAL A 145 -19.14 16.31 -13.32
C VAL A 145 -19.58 16.01 -14.75
N VAL A 146 -18.63 16.11 -15.67
CA VAL A 146 -18.73 15.58 -17.03
C VAL A 146 -17.88 14.31 -17.12
N THR A 147 -18.46 13.20 -17.54
CA THR A 147 -17.74 11.91 -17.63
C THR A 147 -18.31 11.01 -18.72
N LYS A 148 -17.46 10.13 -19.25
CA LYS A 148 -17.83 9.04 -20.17
C LYS A 148 -18.43 7.82 -19.44
N ALA A 149 -18.46 7.80 -18.10
CA ALA A 149 -19.00 6.70 -17.31
C ALA A 149 -20.54 6.61 -17.39
N ARG A 150 -21.07 5.38 -17.46
CA ARG A 150 -22.53 5.09 -17.53
C ARG A 150 -23.24 5.11 -16.16
N GLY A 151 -22.57 5.44 -15.07
CA GLY A 151 -23.17 5.46 -13.73
C GLY A 151 -22.38 6.33 -12.78
N LYS A 152 -23.09 6.98 -11.85
CA LYS A 152 -22.53 7.82 -10.79
C LYS A 152 -23.27 7.55 -9.48
N ALA A 153 -22.57 7.57 -8.36
CA ALA A 153 -23.13 7.42 -7.02
C ALA A 153 -22.50 8.43 -6.06
N LYS A 154 -23.30 8.93 -5.10
CA LYS A 154 -22.85 9.72 -3.95
C LYS A 154 -22.75 8.80 -2.74
N HIS A 155 -21.76 9.05 -1.88
CA HIS A 155 -21.51 8.30 -0.67
C HIS A 155 -21.57 9.21 0.54
N PHE A 156 -22.09 8.66 1.64
CA PHE A 156 -22.20 9.32 2.92
C PHE A 156 -21.73 8.36 4.01
N VAL A 157 -21.16 8.90 5.07
CA VAL A 157 -20.81 8.16 6.30
C VAL A 157 -21.75 8.60 7.42
N ASN A 158 -22.15 7.68 8.29
CA ASN A 158 -22.94 8.02 9.46
C ASN A 158 -22.04 8.71 10.48
N ASP A 159 -22.43 9.87 10.97
CA ASP A 159 -21.79 10.49 12.12
C ASP A 159 -22.30 9.79 13.38
N GLU A 160 -21.43 9.15 14.15
CA GLU A 160 -21.82 8.46 15.39
C GLU A 160 -22.23 9.44 16.51
N TYR A 161 -21.90 10.72 16.37
CA TYR A 161 -22.15 11.75 17.39
C TYR A 161 -23.30 12.71 17.03
N TYR A 162 -23.62 12.87 15.75
CA TYR A 162 -24.74 13.69 15.27
C TYR A 162 -25.71 12.84 14.46
N ASN A 163 -27.03 13.02 14.63
CA ASN A 163 -28.08 12.37 13.84
C ASN A 163 -28.10 12.85 12.36
N GLY A 164 -26.97 12.78 11.66
CA GLY A 164 -26.80 13.23 10.28
C GLY A 164 -25.75 12.40 9.53
N SER A 165 -25.91 12.32 8.21
CA SER A 165 -24.95 11.65 7.34
C SER A 165 -23.99 12.68 6.72
N GLU A 166 -22.69 12.51 6.92
CA GLU A 166 -21.66 13.38 6.34
C GLU A 166 -21.33 12.91 4.92
N PHE A 167 -21.31 13.84 3.96
CA PHE A 167 -20.91 13.54 2.59
C PHE A 167 -19.44 13.12 2.53
N SER A 168 -19.19 11.90 2.02
CA SER A 168 -17.84 11.31 2.03
C SER A 168 -17.23 11.20 0.63
N GLY A 169 -18.04 11.27 -0.43
CA GLY A 169 -17.51 11.30 -1.79
C GLY A 169 -18.42 10.75 -2.88
N PHE A 170 -17.80 10.40 -4.00
CA PHE A 170 -18.42 10.01 -5.25
C PHE A 170 -17.77 8.76 -5.82
N THR A 171 -18.52 8.07 -6.67
CA THR A 171 -17.99 7.03 -7.54
C THR A 171 -18.59 7.17 -8.93
N MET A 172 -17.75 7.06 -9.97
CA MET A 172 -18.14 7.14 -11.37
C MET A 172 -17.67 5.88 -12.10
N GLY A 173 -18.60 5.14 -12.69
CA GLY A 173 -18.36 3.81 -13.26
C GLY A 173 -18.80 2.68 -12.33
N ARG A 174 -18.61 1.44 -12.77
CA ARG A 174 -19.09 0.22 -12.07
C ARG A 174 -17.98 -0.72 -11.61
N GLY A 175 -16.72 -0.34 -11.74
CA GLY A 175 -15.59 -1.15 -11.26
C GLY A 175 -14.83 -1.93 -12.34
N ASP A 176 -15.45 -2.15 -13.50
CA ASP A 176 -14.85 -2.80 -14.67
C ASP A 176 -15.41 -2.15 -15.96
N PRO A 177 -14.56 -1.71 -16.91
CA PRO A 177 -13.10 -1.79 -16.90
C PRO A 177 -12.39 -0.60 -16.24
N LEU A 178 -13.15 0.45 -15.89
CA LEU A 178 -12.63 1.69 -15.30
C LEU A 178 -13.61 2.23 -14.25
N LEU A 179 -13.06 2.76 -13.16
CA LEU A 179 -13.81 3.34 -12.04
C LEU A 179 -13.04 4.53 -11.49
N ALA A 180 -13.72 5.66 -11.29
CA ALA A 180 -13.19 6.75 -10.49
C ALA A 180 -13.86 6.81 -9.12
N ARG A 181 -13.05 7.16 -8.12
CA ARG A 181 -13.49 7.52 -6.77
C ARG A 181 -12.97 8.91 -6.46
N ILE A 182 -13.85 9.78 -5.97
CA ILE A 182 -13.47 11.09 -5.43
C ILE A 182 -13.98 11.12 -4.00
N TYR A 183 -13.11 11.14 -3.00
CA TYR A 183 -13.58 11.01 -1.62
C TYR A 183 -12.72 11.77 -0.62
N ASN A 184 -13.32 12.10 0.52
CA ASN A 184 -12.63 12.73 1.63
C ASN A 184 -11.71 11.68 2.28
N LYS A 185 -10.44 11.73 1.91
CA LYS A 185 -9.42 10.79 2.38
C LYS A 185 -9.10 11.00 3.85
N THR A 186 -9.27 12.21 4.37
CA THR A 186 -9.12 12.46 5.81
C THR A 186 -10.17 11.72 6.63
N LEU A 187 -11.44 11.70 6.19
CA LEU A 187 -12.48 10.90 6.85
C LEU A 187 -12.18 9.40 6.76
N GLU A 188 -11.76 8.90 5.59
CA GLU A 188 -11.41 7.49 5.43
C GLU A 188 -10.22 7.09 6.30
N VAL A 189 -9.18 7.91 6.40
CA VAL A 189 -8.00 7.62 7.23
C VAL A 189 -8.35 7.58 8.72
N ARG A 190 -9.24 8.46 9.19
CA ARG A 190 -9.72 8.43 10.58
C ARG A 190 -10.50 7.14 10.86
N SER A 191 -11.41 6.76 9.97
CA SER A 191 -12.22 5.55 10.12
C SER A 191 -11.38 4.26 10.02
N SER A 192 -10.46 4.19 9.05
CA SER A 192 -9.60 3.01 8.84
C SER A 192 -8.35 2.98 9.72
N GLN A 193 -8.13 4.02 10.52
CA GLN A 193 -6.98 4.21 11.40
C GLN A 193 -5.61 4.19 10.68
N LYS A 194 -5.57 4.47 9.38
CA LYS A 194 -4.34 4.51 8.57
C LYS A 194 -3.58 5.84 8.73
N PHE A 195 -3.31 6.23 9.96
CA PHE A 195 -2.77 7.55 10.30
C PHE A 195 -1.38 7.84 9.70
N TRP A 196 -0.67 6.83 9.17
CA TRP A 196 0.57 7.02 8.41
C TRP A 196 0.39 7.93 7.19
N PHE A 197 -0.83 8.05 6.63
CA PHE A 197 -1.12 9.06 5.60
C PHE A 197 -0.96 10.50 6.11
N PHE A 198 -1.27 10.76 7.38
CA PHE A 198 -1.09 12.11 7.96
C PHE A 198 0.38 12.48 8.05
N ASP A 199 1.25 11.53 8.37
CA ASP A 199 2.69 11.75 8.37
C ASP A 199 3.18 12.08 6.96
N LEU A 200 2.75 11.30 5.95
CA LEU A 200 3.06 11.54 4.53
C LEU A 200 2.59 12.92 4.04
N TRP A 201 1.39 13.35 4.43
CA TRP A 201 0.87 14.67 4.06
C TRP A 201 1.60 15.81 4.79
N LYS A 202 1.96 15.62 6.07
CA LYS A 202 2.71 16.61 6.86
C LYS A 202 4.09 16.89 6.25
N GLU A 203 4.74 15.89 5.65
CA GLU A 203 5.99 16.08 4.88
C GLU A 203 5.81 17.01 3.66
N LYS A 204 4.58 17.17 3.18
CA LYS A 204 4.21 18.08 2.09
C LYS A 204 3.46 19.32 2.59
N PHE A 205 3.76 19.73 3.83
CA PHE A 205 3.25 20.94 4.48
C PHE A 205 1.74 20.97 4.68
N TRP A 206 1.08 19.81 4.71
CA TRP A 206 -0.34 19.72 5.03
C TRP A 206 -0.61 20.16 6.48
N LYS A 207 -1.75 20.82 6.68
CA LYS A 207 -2.25 21.25 7.98
C LYS A 207 -3.50 20.45 8.32
N GLU A 208 -3.55 19.90 9.54
CA GLU A 208 -4.61 19.00 9.99
C GLU A 208 -6.02 19.62 9.99
N SER A 209 -6.12 20.96 9.95
CA SER A 209 -7.37 21.69 9.79
C SER A 209 -7.96 21.64 8.37
N LYS A 210 -7.22 21.17 7.37
CA LYS A 210 -7.70 21.09 5.98
C LYS A 210 -8.02 19.64 5.60
N PRO A 211 -9.22 19.36 5.06
CA PRO A 211 -9.53 18.02 4.57
C PRO A 211 -8.72 17.71 3.30
N VAL A 212 -8.13 16.52 3.25
CA VAL A 212 -7.52 15.96 2.04
C VAL A 212 -8.57 15.15 1.29
N TRP A 213 -8.70 15.45 0.01
CA TRP A 213 -9.52 14.70 -0.92
C TRP A 213 -8.64 13.89 -1.87
N ARG A 214 -9.05 12.65 -2.11
CA ARG A 214 -8.42 11.77 -3.10
C ARG A 214 -9.27 11.71 -4.36
N VAL A 215 -8.63 11.88 -5.51
CA VAL A 215 -9.16 11.46 -6.82
C VAL A 215 -8.39 10.23 -7.26
N GLU A 216 -9.07 9.10 -7.41
CA GLU A 216 -8.47 7.79 -7.73
C GLU A 216 -9.16 7.16 -8.94
N PHE A 217 -8.37 6.61 -9.85
CA PHE A 217 -8.83 5.84 -11.00
C PHE A 217 -8.33 4.40 -10.90
N GLN A 218 -9.26 3.46 -10.68
CA GLN A 218 -9.02 2.03 -10.76
C GLN A 218 -9.18 1.58 -12.21
N ILE A 219 -8.08 1.17 -12.84
CA ILE A 219 -8.01 0.72 -14.23
C ILE A 219 -7.78 -0.80 -14.24
N ARG A 220 -8.68 -1.55 -14.89
CA ARG A 220 -8.57 -3.01 -15.01
C ARG A 220 -8.11 -3.45 -16.40
N ARG A 221 -7.75 -4.73 -16.51
CA ARG A 221 -7.14 -5.36 -17.68
C ARG A 221 -7.74 -4.96 -19.02
N LYS A 222 -9.07 -4.90 -19.14
CA LYS A 222 -9.73 -4.54 -20.40
C LYS A 222 -9.40 -3.10 -20.83
N CYS A 223 -9.48 -2.13 -19.92
CA CYS A 223 -9.13 -0.73 -20.21
C CYS A 223 -7.61 -0.56 -20.38
N LEU A 224 -6.79 -1.28 -19.61
CA LEU A 224 -5.34 -1.30 -19.81
C LEU A 224 -4.96 -1.76 -21.23
N LYS A 225 -5.60 -2.81 -21.75
CA LYS A 225 -5.39 -3.26 -23.13
C LYS A 225 -5.82 -2.22 -24.17
N GLU A 226 -6.92 -1.51 -23.94
CA GLU A 226 -7.38 -0.42 -24.81
C GLU A 226 -6.35 0.73 -24.86
N PHE A 227 -5.61 0.97 -23.77
CA PHE A 227 -4.46 1.89 -23.75
C PHE A 227 -3.15 1.29 -24.30
N GLY A 228 -3.17 0.05 -24.80
CA GLY A 228 -1.96 -0.63 -25.29
C GLY A 228 -1.01 -1.08 -24.18
N ILE A 229 -1.50 -1.29 -22.95
CA ILE A 229 -0.69 -1.64 -21.78
C ILE A 229 -0.82 -3.12 -21.48
N ASN A 230 0.28 -3.85 -21.60
CA ASN A 230 0.34 -5.27 -21.27
C ASN A 230 1.18 -5.55 -20.02
N SER A 231 2.33 -4.90 -19.89
CA SER A 231 3.25 -5.09 -18.78
C SER A 231 3.28 -3.90 -17.81
N ILE A 232 4.04 -4.04 -16.73
CA ILE A 232 4.37 -2.92 -15.84
C ILE A 232 5.22 -1.87 -16.58
N ASP A 233 6.17 -2.30 -17.41
CA ASP A 233 7.04 -1.39 -18.16
C ASP A 233 6.25 -0.54 -19.15
N ASP A 234 5.26 -1.15 -19.82
CA ASP A 234 4.32 -0.42 -20.69
C ASP A 234 3.58 0.69 -19.97
N PHE A 235 3.22 0.46 -18.70
CA PHE A 235 2.53 1.44 -17.87
C PHE A 235 3.46 2.58 -17.48
N ILE A 236 4.68 2.27 -17.00
CA ILE A 236 5.67 3.28 -16.60
C ILE A 236 5.93 4.27 -17.75
N LEU A 237 6.01 3.77 -19.00
CA LEU A 237 6.24 4.60 -20.18
C LEU A 237 5.03 5.46 -20.58
N ARG A 238 3.81 5.11 -20.16
CA ARG A 238 2.56 5.74 -20.62
C ARG A 238 1.75 6.39 -19.49
N GLU A 239 2.20 6.33 -18.25
CA GLU A 239 1.47 6.79 -17.06
C GLU A 239 0.88 8.18 -17.25
N ASN A 240 1.68 9.14 -17.73
CA ASN A 240 1.25 10.53 -17.88
C ASN A 240 0.20 10.69 -18.99
N ASN A 241 0.29 9.92 -20.07
CA ASN A 241 -0.69 9.93 -21.14
C ASN A 241 -2.03 9.37 -20.64
N ILE A 242 -1.99 8.31 -19.84
CA ILE A 242 -3.19 7.74 -19.20
C ILE A 242 -3.80 8.77 -18.25
N TRP A 243 -3.00 9.40 -17.38
CA TRP A 243 -3.49 10.41 -16.45
C TRP A 243 -4.13 11.59 -17.17
N SER A 244 -3.49 12.09 -18.23
CA SER A 244 -4.01 13.15 -19.08
C SER A 244 -5.36 12.77 -19.71
N TYR A 245 -5.51 11.55 -20.21
CA TYR A 245 -6.80 11.08 -20.73
C TYR A 245 -7.87 10.98 -19.63
N LEU A 246 -7.53 10.37 -18.49
CA LEU A 246 -8.46 10.14 -17.39
C LEU A 246 -9.02 11.44 -16.83
N THR A 247 -8.16 12.45 -16.69
CA THR A 247 -8.49 13.74 -16.09
C THR A 247 -8.86 14.82 -17.11
N GLY A 248 -8.50 14.67 -18.38
CA GLY A 248 -8.80 15.62 -19.45
C GLY A 248 -10.07 15.29 -20.23
N GLU A 249 -10.31 13.99 -20.46
CA GLU A 249 -11.39 13.55 -21.34
C GLU A 249 -12.42 12.64 -20.66
N TRP A 250 -11.96 11.69 -19.84
CA TRP A 250 -12.84 10.67 -19.30
C TRP A 250 -13.67 11.17 -18.12
N LEU A 251 -13.08 12.02 -17.28
CA LEU A 251 -13.72 12.66 -16.14
C LEU A 251 -13.18 14.08 -15.97
N THR A 252 -14.08 15.06 -15.92
CA THR A 252 -13.77 16.46 -15.60
C THR A 252 -14.78 17.04 -14.63
N LEU A 253 -14.31 17.94 -13.77
CA LEU A 253 -15.17 18.82 -12.98
C LEU A 253 -15.19 20.20 -13.64
N LYS A 254 -16.39 20.75 -13.78
CA LYS A 254 -16.63 22.00 -14.50
C LYS A 254 -17.17 23.08 -13.56
N THR A 255 -16.97 24.35 -13.90
CA THR A 255 -17.63 25.45 -13.20
C THR A 255 -18.95 25.80 -13.90
N PRO A 256 -20.10 25.79 -13.20
CA PRO A 256 -21.41 26.04 -13.79
C PRO A 256 -21.50 27.34 -14.59
N ARG A 257 -22.22 27.27 -15.71
CA ARG A 257 -22.61 28.40 -16.54
C ARG A 257 -24.08 28.24 -16.97
N PRO A 258 -24.76 29.30 -17.41
CA PRO A 258 -26.15 29.21 -17.90
C PRO A 258 -26.35 28.26 -19.10
N ASP A 259 -25.29 27.91 -19.84
CA ASP A 259 -25.36 26.95 -20.95
C ASP A 259 -25.83 25.58 -20.44
N LYS A 260 -26.84 24.99 -21.09
CA LYS A 260 -27.36 23.65 -20.75
C LYS A 260 -26.33 22.55 -21.05
N ASN A 261 -25.40 22.77 -21.97
CA ASN A 261 -24.37 21.82 -22.33
C ASN A 261 -23.14 21.94 -21.41
N LYS A 262 -23.08 21.05 -20.41
CA LYS A 262 -22.00 20.99 -19.41
C LYS A 262 -20.60 20.79 -20.02
N THR A 263 -20.47 20.22 -21.22
CA THR A 263 -19.14 20.00 -21.82
C THR A 263 -18.45 21.31 -22.21
N ARG A 264 -19.23 22.37 -22.47
CA ARG A 264 -18.76 23.72 -22.80
C ARG A 264 -18.45 24.57 -21.58
N TRP A 265 -18.77 24.09 -20.38
CA TRP A 265 -18.44 24.79 -19.16
C TRP A 265 -16.92 24.84 -18.97
N PRO A 266 -16.39 25.95 -18.42
CA PRO A 266 -14.98 26.08 -18.11
C PRO A 266 -14.55 25.03 -17.08
N LEU A 267 -13.27 24.66 -17.12
CA LEU A 267 -12.70 23.73 -16.16
C LEU A 267 -12.67 24.34 -14.76
N ASP A 268 -13.07 23.55 -13.75
CA ASP A 268 -12.98 23.97 -12.36
C ASP A 268 -11.51 24.07 -11.91
N SER A 269 -11.15 25.09 -11.15
CA SER A 269 -9.78 25.31 -10.67
C SER A 269 -9.27 24.16 -9.80
N ARG A 270 -10.16 23.50 -9.03
CA ARG A 270 -9.82 22.28 -8.28
C ARG A 270 -9.46 21.13 -9.21
N TRP A 271 -10.08 21.06 -10.38
CA TRP A 271 -9.75 20.02 -11.36
C TRP A 271 -8.44 20.30 -12.09
N LEU A 272 -8.10 21.58 -12.28
CA LEU A 272 -6.78 21.96 -12.80
C LEU A 272 -5.65 21.47 -11.88
N VAL A 273 -5.86 21.50 -10.55
CA VAL A 273 -4.93 20.90 -9.57
C VAL A 273 -4.77 19.39 -9.81
N VAL A 274 -5.88 18.67 -10.03
CA VAL A 274 -5.87 17.22 -10.34
C VAL A 274 -5.13 16.91 -11.63
N GLN A 275 -5.40 17.67 -12.71
CA GLN A 275 -4.72 17.51 -14.00
C GLN A 275 -3.21 17.78 -13.88
N ASN A 276 -2.82 18.82 -13.15
CA ASN A 276 -1.42 19.25 -13.01
C ASN A 276 -0.63 18.50 -11.93
N ALA A 277 -1.26 17.59 -11.18
CA ALA A 277 -0.59 16.75 -10.18
C ALA A 277 0.58 15.94 -10.76
N ASP A 278 0.57 15.76 -12.08
CA ASP A 278 1.60 15.06 -12.85
C ASP A 278 2.69 16.00 -13.42
N LEU A 279 2.30 17.22 -13.84
CA LEU A 279 3.18 18.13 -14.59
C LEU A 279 4.18 18.90 -13.72
N ASN A 280 3.95 18.96 -12.40
CA ASN A 280 4.79 19.69 -11.45
C ASN A 280 5.78 18.81 -10.69
N GLN A 281 5.87 17.51 -10.99
CA GLN A 281 7.00 16.71 -10.52
C GLN A 281 8.24 17.03 -11.35
N ARG A 282 8.93 18.13 -11.01
CA ARG A 282 10.39 18.14 -11.13
C ARG A 282 10.87 16.91 -10.36
N PHE A 283 11.36 15.90 -11.05
CA PHE A 283 12.19 14.88 -10.43
C PHE A 283 13.29 15.62 -9.67
N SER A 284 13.18 15.67 -8.34
CA SER A 284 14.37 15.90 -7.54
C SER A 284 15.21 14.64 -7.73
N PRO A 285 16.48 14.74 -8.17
CA PRO A 285 17.34 13.58 -8.24
C PRO A 285 17.34 12.87 -6.89
N ALA A 286 17.31 11.55 -6.93
CA ALA A 286 17.09 10.67 -5.80
C ALA A 286 17.85 11.10 -4.52
N ILE A 287 17.13 11.23 -3.40
CA ILE A 287 17.73 11.06 -2.08
C ILE A 287 17.17 9.79 -1.47
N ARG A 288 17.95 8.73 -1.61
CA ARG A 288 17.80 7.46 -0.90
C ARG A 288 17.91 7.73 0.61
N LYS A 289 16.82 7.56 1.37
CA LYS A 289 16.90 7.32 2.82
C LYS A 289 16.34 5.92 3.11
N LYS A 290 17.22 5.03 3.58
CA LYS A 290 16.88 3.70 4.11
C LYS A 290 16.11 3.86 5.42
N VAL A 291 14.95 3.24 5.55
CA VAL A 291 14.33 2.94 6.85
C VAL A 291 14.39 1.42 7.06
N LYS A 292 14.84 1.00 8.25
CA LYS A 292 14.99 -0.41 8.65
C LYS A 292 13.71 -0.89 9.34
N VAL A 293 13.25 -2.09 8.98
CA VAL A 293 12.23 -2.84 9.74
C VAL A 293 12.89 -3.40 11.00
N GLY A 294 12.28 -3.21 12.17
CA GLY A 294 12.77 -3.79 13.43
C GLY A 294 12.38 -5.26 13.53
N ASN A 295 13.34 -6.12 13.91
CA ASN A 295 13.12 -7.55 14.14
C ASN A 295 13.19 -7.81 15.66
N THR A 296 12.06 -8.17 16.26
CA THR A 296 11.92 -8.42 17.70
C THR A 296 12.80 -9.55 18.19
N GLU A 297 12.88 -10.64 17.43
CA GLU A 297 13.73 -11.79 17.76
C GLU A 297 15.20 -11.38 17.73
N GLN A 298 15.62 -10.60 16.72
CA GLN A 298 16.96 -10.03 16.68
C GLN A 298 17.23 -9.08 17.87
N LEU A 299 16.23 -8.34 18.34
CA LEU A 299 16.36 -7.47 19.51
C LEU A 299 16.39 -8.28 20.82
N LEU A 300 15.65 -9.37 20.92
CA LEU A 300 15.67 -10.31 22.05
C LEU A 300 16.99 -11.08 22.11
N ASP A 301 17.53 -11.52 20.97
CA ASP A 301 18.86 -12.12 20.85
C ASP A 301 19.95 -11.14 21.32
N GLN A 302 19.83 -9.86 20.96
CA GLN A 302 20.73 -8.81 21.45
C GLN A 302 20.60 -8.56 22.96
N ILE A 303 19.37 -8.54 23.49
CA ILE A 303 19.13 -8.40 24.92
C ILE A 303 19.74 -9.57 25.70
N ALA A 304 19.54 -10.81 25.22
CA ALA A 304 20.09 -12.01 25.82
C ALA A 304 21.63 -11.96 25.88
N GLY A 305 22.29 -11.60 24.77
CA GLY A 305 23.75 -11.46 24.74
C GLY A 305 24.30 -10.37 25.67
N LEU A 306 23.59 -9.24 25.79
CA LEU A 306 23.99 -8.14 26.67
C LEU A 306 23.82 -8.48 28.14
N LEU A 307 22.72 -9.15 28.53
CA LEU A 307 22.51 -9.59 29.91
C LEU A 307 23.58 -10.59 30.35
N ILE A 308 23.92 -11.56 29.49
CA ILE A 308 25.00 -12.52 29.78
C ILE A 308 26.34 -11.78 30.00
N SER A 309 26.67 -10.81 29.14
CA SER A 309 27.94 -10.05 29.24
C SER A 309 28.05 -9.21 30.53
N VAL A 310 26.95 -8.57 30.96
CA VAL A 310 26.93 -7.78 32.19
C VAL A 310 27.05 -8.67 33.42
N GLY A 311 26.39 -9.83 33.41
CA GLY A 311 26.48 -10.82 34.48
C GLY A 311 27.90 -11.35 34.66
N THR A 312 28.60 -11.63 33.56
CA THR A 312 30.01 -12.07 33.59
C THR A 312 30.94 -10.99 34.15
N LEU A 313 30.80 -9.72 33.73
CA LEU A 313 31.71 -8.65 34.17
C LEU A 313 31.59 -8.30 35.65
N ASN A 314 30.45 -8.57 36.27
CA ASN A 314 30.18 -8.25 37.67
C ASN A 314 30.06 -9.52 38.53
N ASN A 315 30.45 -10.69 37.99
CA ASN A 315 30.37 -12.00 38.65
C ASN A 315 28.99 -12.30 39.27
N HIS A 316 27.91 -11.98 38.56
CA HIS A 316 26.57 -12.30 39.02
C HIS A 316 26.30 -13.81 38.89
N GLU A 317 25.71 -14.39 39.92
CA GLU A 317 25.49 -15.84 40.02
C GLU A 317 24.25 -16.33 39.25
N SER A 318 23.38 -15.42 38.79
CA SER A 318 22.18 -15.79 38.04
C SER A 318 21.70 -14.70 37.06
N LEU A 319 20.84 -15.10 36.12
CA LEU A 319 20.22 -14.20 35.15
C LEU A 319 19.31 -13.18 35.82
N GLU A 320 18.60 -13.59 36.88
CA GLU A 320 17.61 -12.78 37.59
C GLU A 320 18.26 -11.55 38.22
N ILE A 321 19.42 -11.71 38.86
CA ILE A 321 20.18 -10.60 39.46
C ILE A 321 20.56 -9.58 38.38
N THR A 322 21.02 -10.07 37.23
CA THR A 322 21.46 -9.20 36.14
C THR A 322 20.30 -8.47 35.46
N ALA A 323 19.16 -9.15 35.29
CA ALA A 323 17.95 -8.55 34.72
C ALA A 323 17.39 -7.44 35.61
N GLU A 324 17.43 -7.61 36.94
CA GLU A 324 16.93 -6.62 37.89
C GLU A 324 17.78 -5.34 37.89
N ILE A 325 19.11 -5.47 37.83
CA ILE A 325 20.01 -4.31 37.69
C ILE A 325 19.73 -3.56 36.38
N ALA A 326 19.54 -4.27 35.28
CA ALA A 326 19.22 -3.66 33.99
C ALA A 326 17.87 -2.90 34.02
N ARG A 327 16.87 -3.43 34.74
CA ARG A 327 15.58 -2.77 34.96
C ARG A 327 15.75 -1.46 35.72
N LEU A 328 16.39 -1.50 36.89
CA LEU A 328 16.62 -0.32 37.74
C LEU A 328 17.38 0.78 37.00
N TRP A 329 18.41 0.40 36.24
CA TRP A 329 19.19 1.35 35.43
C TRP A 329 18.34 2.00 34.33
N THR A 330 17.43 1.24 33.72
CA THR A 330 16.50 1.74 32.71
C THR A 330 15.53 2.75 33.30
N GLU A 331 15.01 2.48 34.51
CA GLU A 331 14.09 3.39 35.22
C GLU A 331 14.77 4.69 35.64
N SER A 332 15.99 4.63 36.16
CA SER A 332 16.79 5.82 36.50
C SER A 332 17.00 6.72 35.27
N LYS A 333 17.31 6.14 34.10
CA LYS A 333 17.45 6.89 32.85
C LYS A 333 16.16 7.57 32.40
N LEU A 334 15.01 6.95 32.63
CA LEU A 334 13.70 7.52 32.28
C LEU A 334 13.37 8.69 33.21
N TYR A 335 13.58 8.51 34.51
CA TYR A 335 13.42 9.57 35.50
C TYR A 335 14.27 10.81 35.17
N ASN A 336 15.56 10.62 34.88
CA ASN A 336 16.48 11.72 34.53
C ASN A 336 16.08 12.46 33.25
N ARG A 337 15.31 11.82 32.37
CA ARG A 337 14.81 12.41 31.12
C ARG A 337 13.42 13.02 31.27
N ASN A 338 12.89 13.04 32.49
CA ASN A 338 11.57 13.49 32.84
C ASN A 338 10.50 12.90 31.91
N THR A 339 10.60 11.59 31.66
CA THR A 339 9.74 10.87 30.74
C THR A 339 9.47 9.46 31.26
N THR A 340 8.41 8.84 30.78
CA THR A 340 8.04 7.48 31.17
C THR A 340 8.45 6.45 30.10
N PHE A 341 8.52 5.18 30.50
CA PHE A 341 8.75 4.08 29.54
C PHE A 341 7.72 4.12 28.40
N ASN A 342 6.45 4.38 28.73
CA ASN A 342 5.37 4.47 27.76
C ASN A 342 5.53 5.66 26.80
N GLU A 343 6.05 6.79 27.26
CA GLU A 343 6.32 7.95 26.41
C GLU A 343 7.51 7.74 25.49
N GLU A 344 8.62 7.20 25.99
CA GLU A 344 9.78 6.86 25.16
C GLU A 344 9.47 5.75 24.16
N LYS A 345 8.68 4.75 24.57
CA LYS A 345 8.12 3.73 23.66
C LYS A 345 7.31 4.37 22.54
N LYS A 346 6.41 5.31 22.85
CA LYS A 346 5.61 6.05 21.86
C LYS A 346 6.43 6.98 20.98
N LYS A 347 7.54 7.53 21.47
CA LYS A 347 8.47 8.34 20.66
C LYS A 347 9.30 7.48 19.70
N ARG A 348 9.77 6.32 20.17
CA ARG A 348 10.63 5.41 19.38
C ARG A 348 9.88 4.50 18.44
N SER A 349 8.59 4.24 18.68
CA SER A 349 7.69 3.58 17.73
C SER A 349 7.54 4.35 16.41
N LYS A 350 8.04 5.59 16.32
CA LYS A 350 8.13 6.36 15.08
C LYS A 350 9.34 6.01 14.20
N ARG A 351 10.32 5.27 14.76
CA ARG A 351 11.53 4.79 14.03
C ARG A 351 11.45 3.32 13.62
N PHE A 352 10.51 2.58 14.20
CA PHE A 352 10.26 1.18 13.91
C PHE A 352 8.78 1.06 13.59
N LEU A 353 8.44 0.59 12.38
CA LEU A 353 7.11 0.00 12.22
C LEU A 353 7.11 -1.24 13.10
N SER A 354 6.27 -1.26 14.13
CA SER A 354 6.15 -2.40 15.02
C SER A 354 5.65 -3.61 14.23
N ASN A 355 6.57 -4.48 13.83
CA ASN A 355 6.29 -5.91 13.71
C ASN A 355 6.53 -6.48 15.11
N HIS A 356 5.49 -6.67 15.91
CA HIS A 356 5.58 -7.67 16.97
C HIS A 356 4.63 -8.80 16.59
N SER A 357 5.27 -9.81 16.02
CA SER A 357 4.93 -11.22 16.11
C SER A 357 4.34 -11.52 17.48
N SER A 358 3.18 -12.20 17.48
CA SER A 358 3.09 -13.42 18.27
C SER A 358 3.62 -14.55 17.41
#